data_AF-A0A967D4E0-F1
#
_entry.id   AF-A0A967D4E0-F1
#
_cell.length_a   1.000
_cell.length_b   1.000
_cell.length_c   1.000
_cell.angle_alpha   90.00
_cell.angle_beta   90.00
_cell.angle_gamma   90.00
#
_symmetry.space_group_name_H-M   'P 1'
#
loop_
_entity.id
_entity.type
_entity.pdbx_description
1 polymer ?
#
loop_
_entity_poly.entity_id
_entity_poly.type
_entity_poly.pdbx_seq_one_letter_code
_entity_poly.pdbx_strand_id
1 'polypeptide(L)'
;MASSCAMPATVEPALWGVPAMRHEAACASSSMAVLAGMAEIEAGRYDCVLVLGIEQEKTMPGGPAAAVQTAAAWVGHETEGIEFFWPYAFERVAGEYDRRYGIDEQHLRAIGELNLRNAKDNPNAQTRAWALTPESFLADDEANPIVEGRLRRNDVTQITDGAAGVVLVSDRW
;
A
#
# COMPACT_ATOMS: atom_id res chain seq x y z
N MET A 1 25.36 -17.23 -5.57
CA MET A 1 24.08 -16.68 -6.05
C MET A 1 23.09 -16.72 -4.90
N ALA A 2 22.93 -15.63 -4.16
CA ALA A 2 21.79 -15.50 -3.25
C ALA A 2 20.60 -15.06 -4.11
N SER A 3 19.57 -15.90 -4.16
CA SER A 3 18.26 -15.52 -4.73
C SER A 3 17.77 -14.24 -4.04
N SER A 4 17.09 -13.36 -4.76
CA SER A 4 16.46 -12.14 -4.21
C SER A 4 15.49 -12.42 -3.05
N CYS A 5 15.08 -13.68 -2.87
CA CYS A 5 14.30 -14.15 -1.73
C CYS A 5 15.07 -14.14 -0.38
N ALA A 6 16.40 -14.06 -0.41
CA ALA A 6 17.26 -14.16 0.79
C ALA A 6 17.74 -12.80 1.33
N MET A 7 17.05 -11.69 1.00
CA MET A 7 17.46 -10.34 1.43
C MET A 7 17.72 -10.22 2.94
N PRO A 8 16.90 -10.79 3.86
CA PRO A 8 17.21 -10.75 5.29
C PRO A 8 18.55 -11.41 5.63
N ALA A 9 18.87 -12.54 5.00
CA ALA A 9 20.14 -13.26 5.21
C ALA A 9 21.38 -12.50 4.68
N THR A 10 21.20 -11.50 3.80
CA THR A 10 22.30 -10.65 3.34
C THR A 10 22.66 -9.54 4.33
N VAL A 11 21.77 -9.22 5.27
CA VAL A 11 21.96 -8.13 6.25
C VAL A 11 22.00 -8.63 7.69
N GLU A 12 21.47 -9.83 7.97
CA GLU A 12 21.51 -10.49 9.28
C GLU A 12 22.19 -11.87 9.14
N PRO A 13 23.46 -12.01 9.58
CA PRO A 13 24.20 -13.26 9.52
C PRO A 13 23.51 -14.44 10.22
N ALA A 14 22.73 -14.20 11.28
CA ALA A 14 22.01 -15.24 12.00
C ALA A 14 20.91 -15.92 11.17
N LEU A 15 20.46 -15.27 10.08
CA LEU A 15 19.47 -15.83 9.15
C LEU A 15 20.13 -16.57 7.98
N TRP A 16 21.46 -16.69 7.96
CA TRP A 16 22.16 -17.41 6.89
C TRP A 16 21.79 -18.90 6.89
N GLY A 17 21.37 -19.41 5.72
CA GLY A 17 20.95 -20.80 5.56
C GLY A 17 19.51 -21.10 5.98
N VAL A 18 18.78 -20.12 6.53
CA VAL A 18 17.32 -20.25 6.77
C VAL A 18 16.59 -20.22 5.43
N PRO A 19 15.69 -21.18 5.14
CA PRO A 19 14.87 -21.14 3.93
C PRO A 19 14.07 -19.83 3.84
N ALA A 20 14.13 -19.17 2.68
CA ALA A 20 13.44 -17.91 2.45
C ALA A 20 12.77 -17.88 1.07
N MET A 21 11.60 -17.27 1.00
CA MET A 21 10.80 -17.11 -0.21
C MET A 21 10.25 -15.68 -0.28
N ARG A 22 10.14 -15.14 -1.50
CA ARG A 22 9.51 -13.85 -1.77
C ARG A 22 8.15 -14.08 -2.42
N HIS A 23 7.12 -13.48 -1.85
CA HIS A 23 5.79 -13.40 -2.44
C HIS A 23 5.59 -12.01 -3.02
N GLU A 24 4.99 -11.96 -4.20
CA GLU A 24 4.65 -10.72 -4.90
C GLU A 24 3.21 -10.84 -5.39
N ALA A 25 2.40 -9.85 -5.04
CA ALA A 25 0.99 -9.72 -5.39
C ALA A 25 0.56 -8.24 -5.27
N ALA A 26 1.32 -7.34 -5.89
CA ALA A 26 1.17 -5.90 -5.79
C ALA A 26 1.07 -5.44 -4.32
N CYS A 27 0.13 -4.55 -4.01
CA CYS A 27 -0.11 -4.05 -2.65
C CYS A 27 -0.53 -5.14 -1.64
N ALA A 28 -0.89 -6.35 -2.10
CA ALA A 28 -1.29 -7.47 -1.24
C ALA A 28 -0.12 -8.43 -0.90
N SER A 29 1.10 -8.15 -1.37
CA SER A 29 2.27 -9.04 -1.25
C SER A 29 2.51 -9.57 0.16
N SER A 30 2.46 -8.71 1.18
CA SER A 30 2.68 -9.14 2.57
C SER A 30 1.54 -10.01 3.13
N SER A 31 0.29 -9.74 2.74
CA SER A 31 -0.83 -10.60 3.15
C SER A 31 -0.73 -11.99 2.53
N MET A 32 -0.25 -12.08 1.27
CA MET A 32 0.05 -13.36 0.63
C MET A 32 1.22 -14.09 1.31
N ALA A 33 2.24 -13.36 1.77
CA ALA A 33 3.33 -13.94 2.54
C ALA A 33 2.87 -14.49 3.91
N VAL A 34 1.95 -13.80 4.59
CA VAL A 34 1.31 -14.31 5.81
C VAL A 34 0.52 -15.60 5.52
N LEU A 35 -0.32 -15.60 4.48
CA LEU A 35 -1.09 -16.79 4.08
C LEU A 35 -0.18 -17.98 3.75
N ALA A 36 0.92 -17.75 3.03
CA ALA A 36 1.90 -18.78 2.73
C ALA A 36 2.60 -19.31 4.01
N GLY A 37 3.03 -18.41 4.90
CA GLY A 37 3.65 -18.79 6.18
C GLY A 37 2.71 -19.62 7.07
N MET A 38 1.43 -19.25 7.13
CA MET A 38 0.40 -20.03 7.84
C MET A 38 0.25 -21.43 7.23
N ALA A 39 0.16 -21.52 5.89
CA ALA A 39 0.01 -22.82 5.21
C ALA A 39 1.21 -23.76 5.45
N GLU A 40 2.43 -23.23 5.54
CA GLU A 40 3.62 -24.01 5.88
C GLU A 40 3.59 -24.54 7.33
N ILE A 41 3.11 -23.73 8.27
CA ILE A 41 2.93 -24.13 9.68
C ILE A 41 1.85 -25.20 9.81
N GLU A 42 0.70 -25.00 9.15
CA GLU A 42 -0.42 -25.94 9.13
C GLU A 42 -0.02 -27.29 8.50
N ALA A 43 0.85 -27.26 7.50
CA ALA A 43 1.41 -28.47 6.89
C ALA A 43 2.45 -29.19 7.77
N GLY A 44 2.79 -28.62 8.93
CA GLY A 44 3.77 -29.20 9.86
C GLY A 44 5.21 -29.11 9.39
N ARG A 45 5.51 -28.27 8.38
CA ARG A 45 6.88 -28.11 7.85
C ARG A 45 7.73 -27.19 8.72
N TYR A 46 7.11 -26.19 9.34
CA TYR A 46 7.77 -25.27 10.27
C TYR A 46 6.88 -25.03 11.50
N ASP A 47 7.50 -24.65 12.62
CA ASP A 47 6.81 -24.24 13.84
C ASP A 47 6.93 -22.73 14.10
N CYS A 48 7.87 -22.06 13.45
CA CYS A 48 8.11 -20.62 13.57
C CYS A 48 8.50 -20.06 12.20
N VAL A 49 7.79 -19.04 11.74
CA VAL A 49 8.02 -18.37 10.45
C VAL A 49 8.04 -16.87 10.66
N LEU A 50 9.11 -16.21 10.18
CA LEU A 50 9.21 -14.76 10.13
C LEU A 50 8.68 -14.25 8.78
N VAL A 51 7.64 -13.42 8.81
CA VAL A 51 7.13 -12.72 7.63
C VAL A 51 7.58 -11.26 7.69
N LEU A 52 8.23 -10.79 6.62
CA LEU A 52 8.69 -9.41 6.48
C LEU A 52 8.10 -8.80 5.21
N GLY A 53 7.44 -7.65 5.35
CA GLY A 53 7.05 -6.77 4.26
C GLY A 53 7.92 -5.53 4.26
N ILE A 54 8.47 -5.15 3.11
CA ILE A 54 9.28 -3.95 2.95
C ILE A 54 9.03 -3.35 1.58
N GLU A 55 8.88 -2.02 1.53
CA GLU A 55 8.79 -1.25 0.31
C GLU A 55 9.67 0.00 0.42
N GLN A 56 10.33 0.36 -0.68
CA GLN A 56 11.17 1.56 -0.77
C GLN A 56 10.88 2.28 -2.10
N GLU A 57 10.08 3.33 -2.02
CA GLU A 57 9.50 4.04 -3.16
C GLU A 57 10.04 5.46 -3.32
N LYS A 58 10.52 6.09 -2.24
CA LYS A 58 10.99 7.50 -2.23
C LYS A 58 12.43 7.66 -2.72
N THR A 59 12.93 6.69 -3.45
CA THR A 59 14.21 6.79 -4.17
C THR A 59 14.10 7.66 -5.43
N MET A 60 12.87 8.06 -5.81
CA MET A 60 12.57 8.93 -6.95
C MET A 60 11.42 9.91 -6.64
N PRO A 61 11.23 10.97 -7.46
CA PRO A 61 10.11 11.89 -7.31
C PRO A 61 8.75 11.19 -7.46
N GLY A 62 7.69 11.81 -6.93
CA GLY A 62 6.37 11.20 -6.81
C GLY A 62 5.74 10.74 -8.13
N GLY A 63 5.85 11.52 -9.21
CA GLY A 63 5.33 11.14 -10.52
C GLY A 63 5.96 9.84 -11.07
N PRO A 64 7.31 9.77 -11.19
CA PRO A 64 8.01 8.54 -11.52
C PRO A 64 7.68 7.37 -10.58
N ALA A 65 7.59 7.60 -9.26
CA ALA A 65 7.24 6.55 -8.30
C ALA A 65 5.83 5.99 -8.57
N ALA A 66 4.85 6.86 -8.82
CA ALA A 66 3.49 6.46 -9.19
C ALA A 66 3.46 5.67 -10.51
N ALA A 67 4.31 6.03 -11.48
CA ALA A 67 4.42 5.30 -12.74
C ALA A 67 4.98 3.87 -12.56
N VAL A 68 5.87 3.64 -11.59
CA VAL A 68 6.36 2.29 -11.26
C VAL A 68 5.22 1.41 -10.73
N GLN A 69 4.32 1.95 -9.92
CA GLN A 69 3.19 1.20 -9.37
C GLN A 69 2.22 0.71 -10.45
N THR A 70 2.21 1.32 -11.63
CA THR A 70 1.42 0.86 -12.79
C THR A 70 1.78 -0.57 -13.22
N ALA A 71 2.95 -1.08 -12.84
CA ALA A 71 3.35 -2.47 -13.10
C ALA A 71 2.40 -3.51 -12.48
N ALA A 72 1.58 -3.13 -11.51
CA ALA A 72 0.55 -3.98 -10.93
C ALA A 72 -0.76 -4.06 -11.75
N ALA A 73 -0.81 -3.42 -12.92
CA ALA A 73 -1.90 -3.49 -13.89
C ALA A 73 -1.50 -4.26 -15.17
N TRP A 74 -2.43 -4.44 -16.11
CA TRP A 74 -2.06 -4.93 -17.44
C TRP A 74 -1.46 -3.79 -18.29
N VAL A 75 -0.16 -3.54 -18.07
CA VAL A 75 0.61 -2.49 -18.76
C VAL A 75 0.50 -2.62 -20.28
N GLY A 76 0.16 -1.52 -20.94
CA GLY A 76 -0.02 -1.45 -22.40
C GLY A 76 -1.39 -1.90 -22.91
N HIS A 77 -2.27 -2.41 -22.03
CA HIS A 77 -3.67 -2.66 -22.36
C HIS A 77 -4.60 -1.72 -21.58
N GLU A 78 -4.43 -1.64 -20.27
CA GLU A 78 -5.30 -0.84 -19.39
C GLU A 78 -4.73 0.55 -19.11
N THR A 79 -3.45 0.77 -19.41
CA THR A 79 -2.67 1.90 -18.90
C THR A 79 -2.32 2.95 -19.97
N GLU A 80 -2.73 2.73 -21.22
CA GLU A 80 -2.34 3.58 -22.33
C GLU A 80 -3.01 4.96 -22.25
N GLY A 81 -2.21 6.02 -22.33
CA GLY A 81 -2.69 7.41 -22.25
C GLY A 81 -3.12 7.89 -20.87
N ILE A 82 -2.85 7.13 -19.80
CA ILE A 82 -3.25 7.46 -18.43
C ILE A 82 -2.02 7.84 -17.61
N GLU A 83 -2.00 9.07 -17.08
CA GLU A 83 -0.87 9.60 -16.30
C GLU A 83 -0.81 8.98 -14.89
N PHE A 84 -1.94 8.98 -14.17
CA PHE A 84 -2.07 8.39 -12.83
C PHE A 84 -3.02 7.20 -12.86
N PHE A 85 -2.52 6.03 -13.24
CA PHE A 85 -3.34 4.84 -13.46
C PHE A 85 -4.20 4.43 -12.26
N TRP A 86 -3.63 4.40 -11.05
CA TRP A 86 -4.39 3.96 -9.87
C TRP A 86 -5.50 4.94 -9.47
N PRO A 87 -5.25 6.26 -9.34
CA PRO A 87 -6.33 7.24 -9.20
C PRO A 87 -7.41 7.11 -10.29
N TYR A 88 -7.03 6.90 -11.55
CA TYR A 88 -7.97 6.69 -12.66
C TYR A 88 -8.82 5.43 -12.46
N ALA A 89 -8.21 4.31 -12.10
CA ALA A 89 -8.94 3.07 -11.84
C ALA A 89 -9.94 3.23 -10.69
N PHE A 90 -9.55 3.90 -9.60
CA PHE A 90 -10.45 4.17 -8.47
C PHE A 90 -11.55 5.19 -8.77
N GLU A 91 -11.27 6.20 -9.61
CA GLU A 91 -12.29 7.13 -10.11
C GLU A 91 -13.37 6.36 -10.87
N ARG A 92 -12.98 5.41 -11.74
CA ARG A 92 -13.95 4.58 -12.47
C ARG A 92 -14.82 3.72 -11.57
N VAL A 93 -14.23 3.19 -10.49
CA VAL A 93 -14.99 2.46 -9.46
C VAL A 93 -15.99 3.39 -8.77
N ALA A 94 -15.56 4.61 -8.41
CA ALA A 94 -16.44 5.61 -7.82
C ALA A 94 -17.56 6.03 -8.79
N GLY A 95 -17.26 6.21 -10.07
CA GLY A 95 -18.22 6.52 -11.12
C GLY A 95 -19.26 5.41 -11.31
N GLU A 96 -18.85 4.15 -11.27
CA GLU A 96 -19.81 3.03 -11.35
C GLU A 96 -20.67 2.92 -10.09
N TYR A 97 -20.12 3.20 -8.91
CA TYR A 97 -20.89 3.27 -7.67
C TYR A 97 -21.93 4.39 -7.74
N ASP A 98 -21.52 5.59 -8.14
CA ASP A 98 -22.38 6.76 -8.31
C ASP A 98 -23.52 6.48 -9.30
N ARG A 99 -23.21 5.86 -10.45
CA ARG A 99 -24.21 5.49 -11.45
C ARG A 99 -25.28 4.53 -10.90
N ARG A 100 -24.90 3.61 -10.00
CA ARG A 100 -25.82 2.59 -9.45
C ARG A 100 -26.59 3.06 -8.22
N TYR A 101 -25.95 3.85 -7.37
CA TYR A 101 -26.42 4.12 -6.01
C TYR A 101 -26.47 5.61 -5.66
N GLY A 102 -25.87 6.46 -6.48
CA GLY A 102 -25.54 7.83 -6.14
C GLY A 102 -24.35 7.88 -5.17
N ILE A 103 -23.50 8.88 -5.33
CA ILE A 103 -22.46 9.19 -4.36
C ILE A 103 -22.57 10.63 -3.90
N ASP A 104 -22.49 10.81 -2.60
CA ASP A 104 -22.28 12.12 -2.02
C ASP A 104 -20.79 12.29 -1.75
N GLU A 105 -20.15 13.22 -2.45
CA GLU A 105 -18.72 13.44 -2.34
C GLU A 105 -18.30 13.86 -0.93
N GLN A 106 -19.22 14.42 -0.12
CA GLN A 106 -18.93 14.72 1.28
C GLN A 106 -18.54 13.47 2.08
N HIS A 107 -19.11 12.30 1.74
CA HIS A 107 -18.76 11.05 2.39
C HIS A 107 -17.37 10.56 1.98
N LEU A 108 -16.98 10.75 0.72
CA LEU A 108 -15.61 10.46 0.27
C LEU A 108 -14.61 11.34 1.01
N ARG A 109 -14.88 12.65 1.12
CA ARG A 109 -14.03 13.57 1.87
C ARG A 109 -13.90 13.17 3.34
N ALA A 110 -15.01 12.79 3.97
CA ALA A 110 -15.05 12.41 5.38
C ALA A 110 -14.19 11.16 5.68
N ILE A 111 -14.04 10.24 4.73
CA ILE A 111 -13.13 9.09 4.87
C ILE A 111 -11.67 9.57 4.92
N GLY A 112 -11.27 10.46 4.00
CA GLY A 112 -9.93 11.06 4.00
C GLY A 112 -9.65 11.82 5.29
N GLU A 113 -10.61 12.63 5.76
CA GLU A 113 -10.54 13.34 7.04
C GLU A 113 -10.37 12.39 8.22
N LEU A 114 -11.20 11.36 8.32
CA LEU A 114 -11.12 10.37 9.39
C LEU A 114 -9.74 9.70 9.41
N ASN A 115 -9.23 9.27 8.25
CA ASN A 115 -7.93 8.61 8.14
C ASN A 115 -6.79 9.54 8.56
N LEU A 116 -6.76 10.78 8.08
CA LEU A 116 -5.71 11.74 8.39
C LEU A 116 -5.79 12.27 9.83
N ARG A 117 -7.00 12.35 10.41
CA ARG A 117 -7.18 12.63 11.84
C ARG A 117 -6.63 11.49 12.69
N ASN A 118 -7.00 10.24 12.40
CA ASN A 118 -6.50 9.08 13.14
C ASN A 118 -4.97 8.93 13.01
N ALA A 119 -4.40 9.34 11.88
CA ALA A 119 -2.95 9.35 11.68
C ALA A 119 -2.20 10.31 12.64
N LYS A 120 -2.85 11.31 13.24
CA LYS A 120 -2.24 12.19 14.25
C LYS A 120 -1.80 11.44 15.50
N ASP A 121 -2.55 10.40 15.86
CA ASP A 121 -2.30 9.62 17.07
C ASP A 121 -1.41 8.40 16.81
N ASN A 122 -1.08 8.13 15.54
CA ASN A 122 -0.22 7.01 15.16
C ASN A 122 1.26 7.45 15.08
N PRO A 123 2.15 6.95 15.96
CA PRO A 123 3.56 7.33 15.94
C PRO A 123 4.30 6.90 14.66
N ASN A 124 3.75 5.97 13.88
CA ASN A 124 4.36 5.48 12.64
C ASN A 124 3.76 6.13 11.39
N ALA A 125 2.75 6.98 11.50
CA ALA A 125 2.11 7.58 10.34
C ALA A 125 2.96 8.69 9.71
N GLN A 126 3.20 8.59 8.41
CA GLN A 126 3.90 9.60 7.61
C GLN A 126 3.22 10.99 7.66
N THR A 127 1.89 11.02 7.75
CA THR A 127 1.07 12.25 7.71
C THR A 127 0.83 12.86 9.10
N ARG A 128 1.40 12.27 10.15
CA ARG A 128 1.20 12.68 11.55
C ARG A 128 1.46 14.16 11.78
N ALA A 129 2.52 14.72 11.18
CA ALA A 129 2.92 16.12 11.39
C ALA A 129 2.31 17.12 10.39
N TRP A 130 1.47 16.70 9.45
CA TRP A 130 0.92 17.60 8.42
C TRP A 130 0.02 18.68 9.02
N ALA A 131 0.16 19.93 8.61
CA ALA A 131 -0.80 20.97 8.98
C ALA A 131 -2.06 20.79 8.12
N LEU A 132 -3.16 20.38 8.74
CA LEU A 132 -4.44 20.16 8.06
C LEU A 132 -5.43 21.19 8.58
N THR A 133 -6.16 21.81 7.67
CA THR A 133 -7.23 22.77 7.95
C THR A 133 -8.57 22.17 7.49
N PRO A 134 -9.72 22.74 7.86
CA PRO A 134 -11.01 22.29 7.33
C PRO A 134 -11.03 22.24 5.79
N GLU A 135 -10.41 23.23 5.13
CA GLU A 135 -10.32 23.33 3.66
C GLU A 135 -9.55 22.15 3.04
N SER A 136 -8.66 21.50 3.80
CA SER A 136 -7.97 20.27 3.37
C SER A 136 -8.96 19.14 3.06
N PHE A 137 -10.18 19.19 3.57
CA PHE A 137 -11.20 18.15 3.39
C PHE A 137 -12.43 18.65 2.63
N LEU A 138 -12.37 19.85 2.05
CA LEU A 138 -13.42 20.38 1.20
C LEU A 138 -13.10 20.18 -0.28
N ALA A 139 -14.08 20.53 -1.14
CA ALA A 139 -13.87 20.71 -2.56
C ALA A 139 -13.16 22.04 -2.81
N ASP A 140 -11.89 22.11 -2.42
CA ASP A 140 -11.04 23.29 -2.53
C ASP A 140 -9.84 22.98 -3.42
N ASP A 141 -9.68 23.68 -4.53
CA ASP A 141 -8.65 23.36 -5.53
C ASP A 141 -7.23 23.81 -5.10
N GLU A 142 -7.10 24.66 -4.08
CA GLU A 142 -5.81 25.06 -3.53
C GLU A 142 -5.38 24.15 -2.37
N ALA A 143 -6.27 23.96 -1.39
CA ALA A 143 -6.01 23.18 -0.18
C ALA A 143 -6.17 21.67 -0.39
N ASN A 144 -6.98 21.26 -1.38
CA ASN A 144 -7.24 19.85 -1.70
C ASN A 144 -7.41 19.66 -3.23
N PRO A 145 -6.34 19.89 -4.03
CA PRO A 145 -6.43 19.88 -5.48
C PRO A 145 -6.92 18.54 -6.03
N ILE A 146 -7.60 18.61 -7.18
CA ILE A 146 -8.03 17.44 -7.95
C ILE A 146 -6.80 16.65 -8.41
N VAL A 147 -6.88 15.34 -8.27
CA VAL A 147 -5.89 14.39 -8.79
C VAL A 147 -6.42 13.73 -10.06
N GLU A 148 -7.64 13.18 -10.01
CA GLU A 148 -8.26 12.47 -11.13
C GLU A 148 -9.78 12.46 -10.98
N GLY A 149 -10.51 12.99 -11.98
CA GLY A 149 -11.95 13.18 -11.93
C GLY A 149 -12.41 13.85 -10.62
N ARG A 150 -13.14 13.10 -9.79
CA ARG A 150 -13.63 13.58 -8.48
C ARG A 150 -12.65 13.36 -7.31
N LEU A 151 -11.61 12.55 -7.51
CA LEU A 151 -10.62 12.26 -6.47
C LEU A 151 -9.68 13.47 -6.31
N ARG A 152 -9.44 13.84 -5.06
CA ARG A 152 -8.54 14.94 -4.67
C ARG A 152 -7.41 14.41 -3.82
N ARG A 153 -6.38 15.24 -3.63
CA ARG A 153 -5.13 14.89 -2.96
C ARG A 153 -5.31 14.10 -1.66
N ASN A 154 -6.24 14.51 -0.81
CA ASN A 154 -6.43 13.89 0.50
C ASN A 154 -7.29 12.61 0.49
N ASP A 155 -7.78 12.18 -0.68
CA ASP A 155 -8.36 10.84 -0.87
C ASP A 155 -7.33 9.79 -1.30
N VAL A 156 -6.18 10.25 -1.81
CA VAL A 156 -5.15 9.40 -2.42
C VAL A 156 -4.08 9.06 -1.39
N THR A 157 -3.68 7.79 -1.36
CA THR A 157 -2.62 7.29 -0.48
C THR A 157 -1.25 7.81 -0.89
N GLN A 158 -0.32 7.82 0.07
CA GLN A 158 1.00 8.43 -0.14
C GLN A 158 2.04 7.40 -0.56
N ILE A 159 2.93 7.81 -1.47
CA ILE A 159 4.19 7.12 -1.71
C ILE A 159 4.97 7.06 -0.40
N THR A 160 5.31 5.86 0.06
CA THR A 160 5.78 5.63 1.44
C THR A 160 6.85 4.55 1.48
N ASP A 161 8.00 4.90 2.07
CA ASP A 161 8.98 3.89 2.46
C ASP A 161 8.56 3.30 3.80
N GLY A 162 8.66 1.99 3.95
CA GLY A 162 8.31 1.34 5.20
C GLY A 162 8.60 -0.15 5.22
N ALA A 163 8.62 -0.70 6.43
CA ALA A 163 8.70 -2.13 6.65
C ALA A 163 7.85 -2.53 7.86
N ALA A 164 7.34 -3.75 7.83
CA ALA A 164 6.64 -4.39 8.93
C ALA A 164 7.01 -5.88 8.99
N GLY A 165 7.01 -6.45 10.18
CA GLY A 165 7.32 -7.85 10.40
C GLY A 165 6.38 -8.48 11.41
N VAL A 166 6.02 -9.74 11.17
CA VAL A 166 5.27 -10.58 12.11
C VAL A 166 5.93 -11.94 12.21
N VAL A 167 5.93 -12.52 13.41
CA VAL A 167 6.37 -13.89 13.64
C VAL A 167 5.12 -14.74 13.84
N LEU A 168 4.96 -15.74 12.99
CA LEU A 168 3.91 -16.73 13.09
C LEU A 168 4.48 -17.95 13.81
N VAL A 169 3.76 -18.47 14.79
CA VAL A 169 4.17 -19.66 15.55
C VAL A 169 3.03 -20.67 15.60
N SER A 170 3.38 -21.95 15.55
CA SER A 170 2.46 -23.05 15.80
C SER A 170 2.25 -23.23 17.31
N ASP A 171 1.17 -23.93 17.70
CA ASP A 171 0.94 -24.30 19.11
C ASP A 171 2.00 -25.30 19.67
N ARG A 172 2.89 -25.83 18.81
CA ARG A 172 3.95 -26.77 19.22
C ARG A 172 5.25 -26.06 19.63
N TRP A 173 5.39 -24.77 19.34
CA TRP A 173 6.59 -23.96 19.62
C TRP A 173 6.70 -23.58 21.10
#